data_AF-A0A8T4JGI0-F1
#
_entry.id   AF-A0A8T4JGI0-F1
#
_cell.length_a   1.000
_cell.length_b   1.000
_cell.length_c   1.000
_cell.angle_alpha   90.00
_cell.angle_beta   90.00
_cell.angle_gamma   90.00
#
_symmetry.space_group_name_H-M   'P 1'
#
loop_
_entity.id
_entity.type
_entity.pdbx_description
1 polymer ?
#
loop_
_entity_poly.entity_id
_entity_poly.type
_entity_poly.pdbx_seq_one_letter_code
_entity_poly.pdbx_strand_id
1 'polypeptide(L)' 'MVVLSDGKIGGYSDGVIKKIKLLRSEEIVVKNNVVDLNKYFFYLNY' A
#
# COMPACT_ATOMS: atom_id res chain seq x y z
N MET A 1 -7.12 4.03 0.80
CA MET A 1 -6.08 4.38 -0.20
C MET A 1 -5.99 3.26 -1.23
N VAL A 2 -5.97 3.54 -2.53
CA VAL A 2 -5.91 2.49 -3.58
C VAL A 2 -4.46 2.29 -4.03
N VAL A 3 -4.02 1.03 -4.00
CA VAL A 3 -2.76 0.53 -4.56
C VAL A 3 -3.05 -0.35 -5.77
N LEU A 4 -2.04 -0.59 -6.61
CA LEU A 4 -2.17 -1.49 -7.76
C LEU A 4 -2.40 -2.93 -7.27
N SER A 5 -2.99 -3.76 -8.13
CA SER A 5 -3.26 -5.17 -7.82
C SER A 5 -2.01 -6.01 -7.55
N ASP A 6 -0.83 -5.53 -7.98
CA ASP A 6 0.48 -6.11 -7.67
C ASP A 6 1.11 -5.55 -6.38
N GLY A 7 0.37 -4.74 -5.61
CA GLY A 7 0.82 -4.13 -4.37
C GLY A 7 1.67 -2.87 -4.55
N LYS A 8 1.99 -2.46 -5.79
CA LYS A 8 2.75 -1.23 -6.03
C LYS A 8 1.94 0.02 -5.71
N ILE A 9 2.64 1.02 -5.18
CA ILE A 9 2.07 2.34 -4.93
C ILE A 9 2.11 3.15 -6.24
N GLY A 10 0.99 3.21 -6.93
CA GLY A 10 0.81 4.06 -8.12
C GLY A 10 0.50 5.52 -7.79
N GLY A 11 0.89 6.44 -8.68
CA GLY A 11 0.62 7.87 -8.61
C GLY A 11 1.77 8.73 -9.15
N TYR A 12 1.58 10.06 -9.17
CA TYR A 12 2.66 11.02 -9.45
C TYR A 12 3.64 11.10 -8.28
N SER A 13 4.91 11.46 -8.53
CA SER A 13 6.04 11.34 -7.59
C SER A 13 5.79 11.89 -6.18
N ASP A 14 5.24 13.09 -6.04
CA ASP A 14 4.91 13.68 -4.73
C ASP A 14 3.77 12.93 -4.01
N GLY A 15 2.78 12.48 -4.79
CA GLY A 15 1.67 11.68 -4.29
C GLY A 15 2.09 10.32 -3.75
N VAL A 16 3.12 9.71 -4.33
CA VAL A 16 3.70 8.45 -3.85
C VAL A 16 4.34 8.65 -2.47
N ILE A 17 5.08 9.74 -2.25
CA ILE A 17 5.70 10.04 -0.95
C ILE A 17 4.64 10.24 0.14
N LYS A 18 3.60 11.02 -0.13
CA LYS A 18 2.49 11.23 0.81
C LYS A 18 1.74 9.93 1.11
N LYS A 19 1.50 9.10 0.09
CA LYS A 19 0.90 7.78 0.25
C LYS A 19 1.73 6.87 1.15
N ILE A 20 3.05 6.81 0.95
CA ILE A 20 3.95 6.00 1.79
C ILE A 20 3.92 6.48 3.24
N LYS A 21 3.92 7.80 3.46
CA LYS A 21 3.84 8.37 4.81
C LYS A 21 2.54 7.99 5.52
N LEU A 22 1.41 8.05 4.80
CA LEU A 22 0.11 7.65 5.32
C LEU A 22 0.08 6.15 5.68
N LEU A 23 0.51 5.29 4.75
CA LEU A 23 0.59 3.84 5.00
C LEU A 23 1.43 3.50 6.23
N ARG A 24 2.60 4.14 6.37
CA ARG A 24 3.46 3.94 7.54
C ARG A 24 2.81 4.41 8.85
N SER A 25 1.99 5.46 8.80
CA SER A 25 1.22 5.94 9.96
C SER A 25 0.13 4.96 10.39
N GLU A 26 -0.32 4.08 9.48
CA GLU A 26 -1.30 3.02 9.74
C GLU A 26 -0.62 1.67 10.01
N GLU A 27 0.68 1.68 10.34
CA GLU A 27 1.50 0.48 10.57
C GLU A 27 1.54 -0.49 9.36
N ILE A 28 1.28 0.05 8.16
CA ILE A 28 1.38 -0.69 6.90
C ILE A 28 2.84 -0.68 6.44
N VAL A 29 3.42 -1.88 6.35
CA VAL A 29 4.81 -2.04 5.92
C VAL A 29 4.91 -1.85 4.42
N VAL A 30 5.73 -0.88 4.00
CA VAL A 30 6.07 -0.62 2.60
C VAL A 30 7.54 -0.90 2.37
N LYS A 31 7.85 -1.83 1.47
CA LYS A 31 9.23 -2.16 1.03
C LYS A 31 9.36 -1.90 -0.47
N ASN A 32 10.36 -1.13 -0.89
CA ASN A 32 10.58 -0.77 -2.30
C ASN A 32 9.33 -0.24 -3.02
N ASN A 33 8.52 0.59 -2.35
CA ASN A 33 7.23 1.10 -2.85
C ASN A 33 6.17 0.02 -3.16
N VAL A 34 6.34 -1.16 -2.58
CA VAL A 34 5.38 -2.28 -2.63
C VAL A 34 4.84 -2.51 -1.24
N VAL A 35 3.52 -2.63 -1.16
CA VAL A 35 2.80 -3.07 0.05
C VAL A 35 2.72 -4.59 0.02
N ASP A 36 3.04 -5.23 1.14
CA ASP A 36 2.84 -6.66 1.28
C ASP A 36 1.37 -6.99 1.46
N LEU A 37 0.68 -7.22 0.35
CA LEU A 37 -0.76 -7.48 0.36
C LEU A 37 -1.14 -8.73 1.15
N ASN A 38 -0.26 -9.74 1.28
CA ASN A 38 -0.58 -10.98 2.00
C ASN A 38 -0.93 -10.74 3.47
N LYS A 39 -0.27 -9.75 4.08
CA LYS A 39 -0.50 -9.38 5.48
C LYS A 39 -1.83 -8.64 5.68
N TYR A 40 -2.37 -8.04 4.63
CA TYR A 40 -3.55 -7.15 4.69
C TYR A 40 -4.71 -7.63 3.80
N PHE A 41 -4.63 -8.84 3.23
CA PHE A 41 -5.69 -9.40 2.42
C PHE A 41 -6.95 -9.58 3.27
N PHE A 42 -8.02 -8.92 2.85
CA PHE A 42 -9.34 -9.15 3.41
C PHE A 42 -9.93 -10.38 2.70
N TYR A 43 -9.89 -11.54 3.36
CA TYR A 43 -10.61 -12.71 2.88
C TYR A 43 -12.11 -12.47 3.12
N LEU A 44 -12.85 -12.20 2.04
CA LEU A 44 -14.31 -12.35 2.03
C LEU A 44 -14.61 -13.83 2.20
N ASN A 45 -14.78 -14.28 3.44
CA ASN A 45 -15.33 -15.60 3.73
C ASN A 45 -16.81 -15.58 3.29
N TYR A 46 -17.11 -16.28 2.19
CA TYR A 46 -18.46 -16.60 1.74
C TYR A 46 -18.86 -17.99 2.23
#